data_AF-A0A2R7QIN6-F1
#
_entry.id   AF-A0A2R7QIN6-F1
#
_cell.length_a   1.000
_cell.length_b   1.000
_cell.length_c   1.000
_cell.angle_alpha   90.00
_cell.angle_beta   90.00
_cell.angle_gamma   90.00
#
_symmetry.space_group_name_H-M   'P 1'
#
loop_
_entity.id
_entity.type
_entity.pdbx_description
1 polymer ?
#
loop_
_entity_poly.entity_id
_entity_poly.type
_entity_poly.pdbx_seq_one_letter_code
_entity_poly.pdbx_strand_id
1 'polypeptide(L)'
;DRAEAFSSILTSRSRYFVQHYAPDPATAVELVRAAGGVPVFAHPVASARGRVVGEHTYREMIDAGLAGLEIDHRDNPAEGRAFLRKLAERHGLLVTGSSDYHGTGKPNLLGENLTTPEVLARIEEIATGTPVVRP
;
A
#
# COMPACT_ATOMS: atom_id res chain seq x y z
N ASP A 1 -3.55 -26.43 -0.13
CA ASP A 1 -3.48 -25.25 -1.02
C ASP A 1 -3.04 -24.01 -0.23
N ARG A 2 -2.52 -22.94 -0.85
CA ARG A 2 -2.11 -21.70 -0.14
C ARG A 2 -3.28 -21.08 0.61
N ALA A 3 -4.46 -20.96 -0.04
CA ALA A 3 -5.64 -20.39 0.60
C ALA A 3 -6.07 -21.17 1.85
N GLU A 4 -6.01 -22.49 1.78
CA GLU A 4 -6.29 -23.41 2.89
C GLU A 4 -5.29 -23.26 4.05
N ALA A 5 -4.01 -23.06 3.76
CA ALA A 5 -3.02 -22.81 4.82
C ALA A 5 -3.30 -21.49 5.57
N PHE A 6 -3.68 -20.43 4.85
CA PHE A 6 -4.04 -19.13 5.43
C PHE A 6 -5.42 -19.13 6.10
N SER A 7 -6.30 -20.08 5.82
CA SER A 7 -7.58 -20.22 6.54
C SER A 7 -7.44 -21.00 7.86
N SER A 8 -6.30 -21.67 8.10
CA SER A 8 -6.09 -22.56 9.25
C SER A 8 -4.81 -22.27 10.04
N ILE A 9 -3.66 -22.78 9.61
CA ILE A 9 -2.42 -22.79 10.40
C ILE A 9 -1.70 -21.44 10.34
N LEU A 10 -1.73 -20.75 9.19
CA LEU A 10 -0.99 -19.52 8.91
C LEU A 10 -1.80 -18.23 9.14
N THR A 11 -3.02 -18.31 9.66
CA THR A 11 -3.78 -17.10 10.05
C THR A 11 -3.25 -16.50 11.35
N SER A 12 -3.42 -15.19 11.53
CA SER A 12 -3.12 -14.49 12.78
C SER A 12 -3.98 -14.93 13.97
N ARG A 13 -5.06 -15.69 13.73
CA ARG A 13 -5.92 -16.28 14.77
C ARG A 13 -5.46 -17.67 15.23
N SER A 14 -4.49 -18.25 14.55
CA SER A 14 -3.98 -19.59 14.84
C SER A 14 -3.18 -19.60 16.14
N ARG A 15 -3.23 -20.70 16.90
CA ARG A 15 -2.36 -20.93 18.07
C ARG A 15 -0.86 -20.99 17.73
N TYR A 16 -0.52 -21.12 16.45
CA TYR A 16 0.84 -21.14 15.94
C TYR A 16 1.33 -19.76 15.49
N PHE A 17 0.47 -18.73 15.54
CA PHE A 17 0.84 -17.39 15.13
C PHE A 17 1.86 -16.78 16.10
N VAL A 18 2.97 -16.31 15.55
CA VAL A 18 3.96 -15.50 16.26
C VAL A 18 3.98 -14.14 15.57
N GLN A 19 3.67 -13.09 16.34
CA GLN A 19 3.73 -11.73 15.83
C GLN A 19 5.21 -11.37 15.58
N HIS A 20 5.52 -10.96 14.36
CA HIS A 20 6.81 -10.37 14.05
C HIS A 20 6.78 -8.86 14.33
N TYR A 21 7.94 -8.31 14.65
CA TYR A 21 8.11 -6.87 14.76
C TYR A 21 7.84 -6.20 13.40
N ALA A 22 7.03 -5.16 13.41
CA ALA A 22 6.86 -4.23 12.30
C ALA A 22 7.13 -2.82 12.83
N PRO A 23 7.88 -1.98 12.10
CA PRO A 23 8.08 -0.60 12.48
C PRO A 23 6.75 0.16 12.50
N ASP A 24 6.72 1.24 13.28
CA ASP A 24 5.63 2.20 13.20
C ASP A 24 5.47 2.74 11.75
N PRO A 25 4.24 2.89 11.22
CA PRO A 25 4.04 3.34 9.84
C PRO A 25 4.65 4.69 9.52
N ALA A 26 4.61 5.67 10.43
CA ALA A 26 5.23 6.97 10.21
C ALA A 26 6.76 6.85 10.20
N THR A 27 7.34 6.06 11.10
CA THR A 27 8.78 5.73 11.06
C THR A 27 9.16 5.05 9.73
N ALA A 28 8.33 4.15 9.21
CA ALA A 28 8.60 3.52 7.90
C ALA A 28 8.60 4.54 6.75
N VAL A 29 7.68 5.51 6.78
CA VAL A 29 7.65 6.63 5.82
C VAL A 29 8.93 7.46 5.91
N GLU A 30 9.35 7.85 7.11
CA GLU A 30 10.58 8.63 7.35
C GLU A 30 11.80 7.90 6.79
N LEU A 31 11.93 6.59 7.04
CA LEU A 31 13.04 5.79 6.55
C LEU A 31 13.08 5.73 5.02
N VAL A 32 11.93 5.54 4.36
CA VAL A 32 11.85 5.56 2.90
C VAL A 32 12.24 6.94 2.35
N ARG A 33 11.77 8.02 2.97
CA ARG A 33 12.15 9.39 2.59
C ARG A 33 13.64 9.66 2.78
N ALA A 34 14.21 9.24 3.91
CA ALA A 34 15.64 9.40 4.20
C ALA A 34 16.52 8.64 3.19
N ALA A 35 16.03 7.53 2.65
CA ALA A 35 16.67 6.79 1.56
C ALA A 35 16.45 7.41 0.17
N GLY A 36 15.78 8.56 0.05
CA GLY A 36 15.46 9.21 -1.22
C GLY A 36 14.32 8.55 -2.00
N GLY A 37 13.50 7.74 -1.33
CA GLY A 37 12.35 7.04 -1.91
C GLY A 37 11.04 7.81 -1.85
N VAL A 38 10.00 7.22 -2.45
CA VAL A 38 8.64 7.77 -2.55
C VAL A 38 7.66 6.82 -1.86
N PRO A 39 7.32 7.04 -0.57
CA PRO A 39 6.49 6.11 0.19
C PRO A 39 5.03 6.16 -0.27
N VAL A 40 4.49 5.01 -0.66
CA VAL A 40 3.08 4.82 -1.04
C VAL A 40 2.46 3.78 -0.12
N PHE A 41 1.31 4.10 0.50
CA PHE A 41 0.63 3.16 1.38
C PHE A 41 -0.21 2.17 0.56
N ALA A 42 0.23 0.91 0.53
CA ALA A 42 -0.39 -0.17 -0.22
C ALA A 42 -1.77 -0.56 0.34
N HIS A 43 -2.76 -0.67 -0.56
CA HIS A 43 -4.13 -1.14 -0.36
C HIS A 43 -4.66 -0.93 1.07
N PRO A 44 -4.78 0.33 1.54
CA PRO A 44 -4.81 0.64 2.97
C PRO A 44 -6.18 0.36 3.64
N VAL A 45 -7.21 0.08 2.84
CA VAL A 45 -8.55 -0.31 3.31
C VAL A 45 -8.86 -1.76 2.91
N ALA A 46 -7.84 -2.62 2.88
CA ALA A 46 -7.98 -4.07 2.72
C ALA A 46 -8.61 -4.72 3.97
N SER A 47 -9.89 -4.40 4.23
CA SER A 47 -10.64 -4.78 5.43
C SER A 47 -10.74 -6.29 5.67
N ALA A 48 -10.63 -7.10 4.61
CA ALA A 48 -10.56 -8.56 4.70
C ALA A 48 -9.27 -9.09 5.36
N ARG A 49 -8.20 -8.27 5.44
CA ARG A 49 -6.88 -8.68 5.95
C ARG A 49 -6.60 -8.24 7.40
N GLY A 50 -7.47 -7.47 8.05
CA GLY A 50 -7.27 -7.09 9.46
C GLY A 50 -7.92 -5.75 9.86
N ARG A 51 -7.36 -5.13 10.91
CA ARG A 51 -7.79 -3.80 11.37
C ARG A 51 -7.44 -2.75 10.31
N VAL A 52 -8.44 -2.02 9.83
CA VAL A 52 -8.23 -0.80 9.04
C VAL A 52 -7.61 0.25 9.98
N VAL A 53 -6.55 0.93 9.52
CA VAL A 53 -5.91 1.98 10.32
C VAL A 53 -6.86 3.18 10.48
N GLY A 54 -6.85 3.79 11.65
CA GLY A 54 -7.66 4.98 11.91
C GLY A 54 -7.09 6.21 11.21
N GLU A 55 -7.89 7.28 11.09
CA GLU A 55 -7.47 8.56 10.51
C GLU A 55 -6.21 9.14 11.16
N HIS A 56 -5.97 8.85 12.43
CA HIS A 56 -4.77 9.32 13.13
C HIS A 56 -3.48 8.82 12.49
N THR A 57 -3.40 7.53 12.16
CA THR A 57 -2.22 6.93 11.53
C THR A 57 -1.99 7.51 10.14
N TYR A 58 -3.07 7.77 9.38
CA TYR A 58 -2.93 8.48 8.10
C TYR A 58 -2.31 9.86 8.27
N ARG A 59 -2.74 10.63 9.27
CA ARG A 59 -2.15 11.95 9.56
C ARG A 59 -0.67 11.83 9.93
N GLU A 60 -0.31 10.92 10.83
CA GLU A 60 1.09 10.72 11.22
C GLU A 60 1.98 10.35 10.03
N MET A 61 1.52 9.46 9.15
CA MET A 61 2.24 9.14 7.92
C MET A 61 2.33 10.34 6.97
N ILE A 62 1.27 11.13 6.82
CA ILE A 62 1.27 12.34 5.98
C ILE A 62 2.26 13.37 6.53
N ASP A 63 2.26 13.59 7.85
CA ASP A 63 3.18 14.51 8.53
C ASP A 63 4.65 14.02 8.41
N ALA A 64 4.87 12.71 8.43
CA ALA A 64 6.16 12.07 8.14
C ALA A 64 6.57 12.12 6.66
N GLY A 65 5.68 12.57 5.78
CA GLY A 65 5.95 12.76 4.35
C GLY A 65 5.42 11.63 3.45
N LEU A 66 4.31 10.97 3.76
CA LEU A 66 3.67 10.02 2.85
C LEU A 66 3.44 10.66 1.46
N ALA A 67 3.82 9.97 0.39
CA ALA A 67 3.73 10.52 -0.97
C ALA A 67 2.45 10.13 -1.70
N GLY A 68 1.88 8.96 -1.38
CA GLY A 68 0.76 8.43 -2.14
C GLY A 68 -0.02 7.32 -1.42
N LEU A 69 -1.16 7.00 -2.01
CA LEU A 69 -2.05 5.92 -1.59
C LEU A 69 -2.31 5.00 -2.80
N GLU A 70 -2.21 3.69 -2.58
CA GLU A 70 -2.71 2.73 -3.55
C GLU A 70 -4.22 2.57 -3.37
N ILE A 71 -4.97 3.23 -4.25
CA ILE A 71 -6.43 3.26 -4.21
C ILE A 71 -7.01 2.19 -5.14
N ASP A 72 -6.47 2.09 -6.35
CA ASP A 72 -6.97 1.16 -7.36
C ASP A 72 -6.37 -0.23 -7.13
N HIS A 73 -7.01 -0.97 -6.23
CA HIS A 73 -6.65 -2.33 -5.85
C HIS A 73 -7.91 -3.11 -5.44
N ARG A 74 -8.03 -4.39 -5.82
CA ARG A 74 -9.24 -5.20 -5.57
C ARG A 74 -9.64 -5.33 -4.11
N ASP A 75 -8.67 -5.28 -3.20
CA ASP A 75 -8.92 -5.40 -1.76
C ASP A 75 -9.45 -4.11 -1.15
N ASN A 76 -9.37 -2.96 -1.84
CA ASN A 76 -10.03 -1.73 -1.40
C ASN A 76 -11.49 -1.74 -1.87
N PRO A 77 -12.48 -1.81 -0.96
CA PRO A 77 -13.89 -1.75 -1.32
C PRO A 77 -14.27 -0.37 -1.86
N ALA A 78 -15.40 -0.25 -2.55
CA ALA A 78 -15.84 0.99 -3.19
C ALA A 78 -15.92 2.18 -2.20
N GLU A 79 -16.44 1.96 -0.99
CA GLU A 79 -16.47 3.01 0.05
C GLU A 79 -15.06 3.41 0.51
N GLY A 80 -14.16 2.44 0.64
CA GLY A 80 -12.77 2.65 1.03
C GLY A 80 -12.04 3.47 -0.02
N ARG A 81 -12.22 3.14 -1.31
CA ARG A 81 -11.69 3.92 -2.42
C ARG A 81 -12.20 5.36 -2.41
N ALA A 82 -13.50 5.57 -2.16
CA ALA A 82 -14.07 6.92 -2.09
C ALA A 82 -13.49 7.74 -0.93
N PHE A 83 -13.30 7.14 0.24
CA PHE A 83 -12.60 7.77 1.37
C PHE A 83 -11.16 8.15 1.01
N LEU A 84 -10.38 7.19 0.46
CA LEU A 84 -8.98 7.41 0.10
C LEU A 84 -8.83 8.49 -0.96
N ARG A 85 -9.73 8.59 -1.94
CA ARG A 85 -9.69 9.64 -2.98
C ARG A 85 -9.87 11.03 -2.37
N LYS A 86 -10.81 11.19 -1.44
CA LYS A 86 -11.01 12.46 -0.71
C LYS A 86 -9.79 12.82 0.13
N LEU A 87 -9.16 11.83 0.77
CA LEU A 87 -7.94 12.04 1.54
C LEU A 87 -6.77 12.44 0.63
N ALA A 88 -6.59 11.76 -0.50
CA ALA A 88 -5.55 12.06 -1.47
C ALA A 88 -5.71 13.46 -2.05
N GLU A 89 -6.93 13.84 -2.47
CA GLU A 89 -7.24 15.17 -2.98
C GLU A 89 -6.93 16.26 -1.94
N ARG A 90 -7.36 16.06 -0.68
CA ARG A 90 -7.15 17.03 0.41
C ARG A 90 -5.67 17.31 0.70
N HIS A 91 -4.83 16.29 0.59
CA HIS A 91 -3.42 16.36 0.99
C HIS A 91 -2.44 16.35 -0.20
N GLY A 92 -2.95 16.38 -1.44
CA GLY A 92 -2.12 16.33 -2.64
C GLY A 92 -1.34 15.01 -2.80
N LEU A 93 -1.87 13.91 -2.30
CA LEU A 93 -1.20 12.60 -2.39
C LEU A 93 -1.38 12.00 -3.78
N LEU A 94 -0.33 11.30 -4.24
CA LEU A 94 -0.39 10.51 -5.46
C LEU A 94 -1.39 9.36 -5.32
N VAL A 95 -2.11 9.07 -6.40
CA VAL A 95 -3.04 7.94 -6.49
C VAL A 95 -2.42 6.86 -7.35
N THR A 96 -2.13 5.71 -6.76
CA THR A 96 -1.58 4.55 -7.48
C THR A 96 -2.60 3.42 -7.58
N GLY A 97 -2.31 2.49 -8.48
CA GLY A 97 -3.01 1.22 -8.62
C GLY A 97 -2.05 0.11 -9.01
N SER A 98 -2.29 -1.08 -8.49
CA SER A 98 -1.51 -2.27 -8.83
C SER A 98 -2.33 -3.54 -8.76
N SER A 99 -1.76 -4.61 -9.31
CA SER A 99 -2.39 -5.93 -9.29
C SER A 99 -2.10 -6.73 -8.03
N ASP A 100 -1.03 -6.46 -7.27
CA ASP A 100 -0.54 -7.39 -6.22
C ASP A 100 -0.43 -8.85 -6.77
N TYR A 101 0.04 -9.00 -8.03
CA TYR A 101 0.08 -10.28 -8.74
C TYR A 101 1.06 -11.27 -8.10
N HIS A 102 0.61 -12.52 -7.89
CA HIS A 102 1.39 -13.58 -7.22
C HIS A 102 1.35 -14.90 -8.01
N GLY A 103 1.27 -14.84 -9.34
CA GLY A 103 1.15 -16.04 -10.16
C GLY A 103 -0.18 -16.75 -9.94
N THR A 104 -0.13 -18.06 -9.74
CA THR A 104 -1.28 -18.89 -9.37
C THR A 104 -1.59 -18.89 -7.86
N GLY A 105 -0.79 -18.19 -7.04
CA GLY A 105 -0.94 -18.17 -5.58
C GLY A 105 -2.00 -17.18 -5.04
N LYS A 106 -2.53 -16.31 -5.91
CA LYS A 106 -3.66 -15.40 -5.63
C LYS A 106 -4.55 -15.30 -6.86
N PRO A 107 -5.84 -14.95 -6.70
CA PRO A 107 -6.76 -14.72 -7.81
C PRO A 107 -6.53 -13.39 -8.55
N ASN A 108 -5.54 -12.60 -8.15
CA ASN A 108 -5.17 -11.34 -8.78
C ASN A 108 -4.62 -11.61 -10.18
N LEU A 109 -5.11 -10.90 -11.20
CA LEU A 109 -4.61 -10.97 -12.56
C LEU A 109 -3.55 -9.89 -12.79
N LEU A 110 -2.50 -10.22 -13.54
CA LEU A 110 -1.48 -9.23 -13.89
C LEU A 110 -2.12 -8.05 -14.63
N GLY A 111 -1.89 -6.83 -14.14
CA GLY A 111 -2.39 -5.60 -14.75
C GLY A 111 -3.88 -5.30 -14.54
N GLU A 112 -4.57 -5.99 -13.63
CA GLU A 112 -6.00 -5.74 -13.37
C GLU A 112 -6.32 -4.35 -12.79
N ASN A 113 -5.34 -3.70 -12.17
CA ASN A 113 -5.34 -2.27 -11.86
C ASN A 113 -3.95 -1.71 -12.19
N LEU A 114 -3.89 -0.43 -12.54
CA LEU A 114 -2.71 0.23 -13.07
C LEU A 114 -2.49 1.58 -12.40
N THR A 115 -1.23 2.01 -12.38
CA THR A 115 -0.86 3.40 -12.09
C THR A 115 -0.69 4.13 -13.42
N THR A 116 -1.20 5.36 -13.53
CA THR A 116 -1.12 6.08 -14.80
C THR A 116 0.32 6.52 -15.10
N PRO A 117 0.69 6.69 -16.39
CA PRO A 117 2.02 7.17 -16.76
C PRO A 117 2.39 8.51 -16.12
N GLU A 118 1.42 9.40 -15.93
CA GLU A 118 1.62 10.71 -15.30
C GLU A 118 2.01 10.56 -13.83
N VAL A 119 1.31 9.69 -13.09
CA VAL A 119 1.65 9.42 -11.68
C VAL A 119 3.02 8.75 -11.59
N LEU A 120 3.36 7.84 -12.52
CA LEU A 120 4.70 7.27 -12.59
C LEU A 120 5.75 8.37 -12.79
N ALA A 121 5.56 9.28 -13.76
CA ALA A 121 6.49 10.39 -13.98
C ALA A 121 6.65 11.27 -12.72
N ARG A 122 5.57 11.54 -11.97
CA ARG A 122 5.65 12.25 -10.68
C ARG A 122 6.49 11.50 -9.65
N ILE A 123 6.37 10.18 -9.57
CA ILE A 123 7.20 9.35 -8.67
C ILE A 123 8.68 9.48 -9.07
N GLU A 124 8.98 9.39 -10.36
CA GLU A 124 10.35 9.51 -10.88
C GLU A 124 10.97 10.89 -10.61
N GLU A 125 10.17 11.97 -10.70
CA GLU A 125 10.61 13.33 -10.37
C GLU A 125 10.91 13.54 -8.88
N ILE A 126 10.17 12.87 -7.99
CA ILE A 126 10.32 13.01 -6.53
C ILE A 126 11.47 12.13 -6.00
N ALA A 127 11.68 10.97 -6.61
CA ALA A 127 12.70 10.02 -6.18
C ALA A 127 14.12 10.57 -6.40
N THR A 128 14.98 10.42 -5.39
CA THR A 128 16.38 10.87 -5.44
C THR A 128 17.38 9.77 -5.10
N GLY A 129 16.92 8.63 -4.57
CA GLY A 129 17.79 7.55 -4.08
C GLY A 129 18.47 6.73 -5.17
N THR A 130 17.88 6.62 -6.36
CA THR A 130 18.45 5.89 -7.50
C THR A 130 17.87 6.40 -8.82
N PRO A 131 18.62 6.36 -9.93
CA PRO A 131 18.03 6.51 -11.26
C PRO A 131 17.06 5.37 -11.57
N VAL A 132 16.05 5.67 -12.38
CA VAL A 132 15.09 4.69 -12.91
C VAL A 132 15.78 3.84 -13.96
N VAL A 133 15.73 2.51 -13.80
CA VAL A 133 16.21 1.57 -14.80
C VAL A 133 15.10 1.34 -15.82
N ARG A 134 15.39 1.56 -17.11
CA ARG A 134 14.51 1.27 -18.23
C ARG A 134 14.99 -0.02 -18.93
N PRO A 135 14.08 -0.84 -19.49
CA PRO A 135 14.43 -1.95 -20.37
C PRO A 135 15.19 -1.51 -21.64
#